data_AF-A0A2T2Z4W4-F1
#
_entry.id   AF-A0A2T2Z4W4-F1
#
_cell.length_a   1.000
_cell.length_b   1.000
_cell.length_c   1.000
_cell.angle_alpha   90.00
_cell.angle_beta   90.00
_cell.angle_gamma   90.00
#
_symmetry.space_group_name_H-M   'P 1'
#
loop_
_entity.id
_entity.type
_entity.pdbx_description
1 polymer ?
#
loop_
_entity_poly.entity_id
_entity_poly.type
_entity_poly.pdbx_seq_one_letter_code
_entity_poly.pdbx_strand_id
1 'polypeptide(L)'
;MRSVARVTGVSSLVACIASAAAVAACSATEEAGDSKVSAAPMSTTALAKPTLTASKLQPPSQDTEYTKSSGKPRVVFDPCTWIPDAPFEKLGLTPTTRERGSDIVAEYTFLTCDVKNSDESLQMDSGNITLDEVRQKYAGRTHEITVNGRKAVLTPEKTGDNECSVDIETKAGYFGLTDILSTHGIGTGISPCDRATEMATTLEPYIGKDN
;
A
#
# COMPACT_ATOMS: atom_id res chain seq x y z
N MET A 1 -42.17 34.19 -33.25
CA MET A 1 -41.82 35.39 -34.04
C MET A 1 -40.52 35.96 -33.50
N ARG A 2 -39.48 36.05 -34.35
CA ARG A 2 -38.37 37.04 -34.43
C ARG A 2 -37.60 37.43 -33.14
N SER A 3 -36.29 37.62 -33.07
CA SER A 3 -35.13 37.46 -33.98
C SER A 3 -33.85 37.82 -33.19
N VAL A 4 -32.81 37.00 -33.31
CA VAL A 4 -31.35 37.25 -33.52
C VAL A 4 -30.69 38.60 -33.15
N ALA A 5 -29.51 38.54 -32.46
CA ALA A 5 -28.22 39.19 -32.82
C ALA A 5 -27.10 38.72 -31.85
N ARG A 6 -26.16 37.85 -32.24
CA ARG A 6 -24.81 38.10 -32.84
C ARG A 6 -23.98 39.20 -32.16
N VAL A 7 -22.88 38.79 -31.50
CA VAL A 7 -21.70 39.64 -31.28
C VAL A 7 -20.51 39.00 -31.99
N THR A 8 -19.83 39.87 -32.72
CA THR A 8 -18.72 39.71 -33.66
C THR A 8 -17.40 39.39 -32.97
N GLY A 9 -16.56 38.60 -33.66
CA GLY A 9 -15.18 38.32 -33.26
C GLY A 9 -14.19 39.42 -33.62
N VAL A 10 -12.94 39.23 -33.18
CA VAL A 10 -11.75 39.87 -33.72
C VAL A 10 -10.64 38.81 -33.81
N SER A 11 -10.20 38.55 -35.04
CA SER A 11 -8.97 37.83 -35.37
C SER A 11 -7.74 38.71 -35.16
N SER A 12 -6.60 38.10 -34.83
CA SER A 12 -5.33 38.40 -35.51
C SER A 12 -4.27 37.31 -35.26
N LEU A 13 -3.64 36.91 -36.36
CA LEU A 13 -2.55 35.95 -36.55
C LEU A 13 -1.17 36.55 -36.20
N VAL A 14 -0.12 35.71 -36.38
CA VAL A 14 1.29 36.01 -36.76
C VAL A 14 2.25 36.00 -35.56
N ALA A 15 3.45 35.37 -35.54
CA ALA A 15 4.27 34.61 -36.49
C ALA A 15 5.29 33.71 -35.75
N CYS A 16 5.80 32.73 -36.50
CA CYS A 16 6.98 31.91 -36.26
C CYS A 16 8.27 32.71 -36.01
N ILE A 17 9.16 32.20 -35.14
CA ILE A 17 10.61 32.43 -35.25
C ILE A 17 11.32 31.09 -35.05
N ALA A 18 11.89 30.59 -36.13
CA ALA A 18 12.91 29.56 -36.14
C ALA A 18 14.28 30.25 -36.19
N SER A 19 15.21 29.82 -35.34
CA SER A 19 16.61 30.29 -35.38
C SER A 19 17.54 29.09 -35.32
N ALA A 20 18.25 28.86 -36.42
CA ALA A 20 19.40 27.97 -36.52
C ALA A 20 20.60 28.81 -36.95
N ALA A 21 21.75 28.66 -36.28
CA ALA A 21 23.10 28.81 -36.87
C ALA A 21 24.20 28.37 -35.89
N ALA A 22 25.11 27.55 -36.41
CA ALA A 22 26.41 27.12 -35.86
C ALA A 22 27.41 28.30 -35.78
N VAL A 23 28.61 28.27 -35.18
CA VAL A 23 29.77 27.34 -35.21
C VAL A 23 30.78 27.83 -34.15
N ALA A 24 31.59 26.95 -33.54
CA ALA A 24 33.03 27.16 -33.31
C ALA A 24 33.68 25.92 -32.69
N ALA A 25 34.87 25.59 -33.20
CA ALA A 25 35.69 24.43 -32.93
C ALA A 25 36.79 24.69 -31.87
N CYS A 26 37.65 23.66 -31.68
CA CYS A 26 38.89 23.55 -30.88
C CYS A 26 38.68 22.79 -29.56
N SER A 27 39.46 21.77 -29.18
CA SER A 27 40.56 21.03 -29.82
C SER A 27 40.66 19.68 -29.11
N ALA A 28 41.20 18.69 -29.81
CA ALA A 28 41.51 17.37 -29.27
C ALA A 28 42.54 17.44 -28.13
N THR A 29 42.35 16.62 -27.12
CA THR A 29 43.45 16.01 -26.36
C THR A 29 43.04 14.58 -26.07
N GLU A 30 43.72 13.64 -26.73
CA GLU A 30 43.72 12.23 -26.37
C GLU A 30 44.49 12.08 -25.07
N GLU A 31 43.86 11.50 -24.05
CA GLU A 31 44.54 10.81 -22.96
C GLU A 31 43.77 9.51 -22.72
N ALA A 32 44.56 8.45 -22.61
CA ALA A 32 44.14 7.06 -22.75
C ALA A 32 43.42 6.52 -21.51
N GLY A 33 42.57 5.52 -21.77
CA GLY A 33 42.13 4.56 -20.76
C GLY A 33 40.80 4.88 -20.09
N ASP A 34 39.75 4.13 -20.43
CA ASP A 34 39.30 3.05 -19.55
C ASP A 34 38.13 2.27 -20.20
N SER A 35 38.27 0.96 -20.18
CA SER A 35 37.25 -0.08 -20.13
C SER A 35 35.84 0.22 -20.69
N LYS A 36 35.53 -0.39 -21.85
CA LYS A 36 34.15 -0.64 -22.29
C LYS A 36 33.44 -1.56 -21.29
N VAL A 37 32.74 -0.99 -20.31
CA VAL A 37 31.73 -1.74 -19.53
C VAL A 37 30.43 -1.68 -20.31
N SER A 38 30.16 -2.78 -21.02
CA SER A 38 28.84 -3.10 -21.56
C SER A 38 27.84 -3.14 -20.40
N ALA A 39 26.97 -2.13 -20.32
CA ALA A 39 25.88 -2.13 -19.36
C ALA A 39 24.91 -3.28 -19.69
N ALA A 40 25.01 -4.36 -18.90
CA ALA A 40 24.00 -5.40 -18.88
C ALA A 40 22.66 -4.81 -18.38
N PRO A 41 21.50 -5.25 -18.90
CA PRO A 41 20.22 -4.83 -18.35
C PRO A 41 20.13 -5.32 -16.90
N MET A 42 19.93 -4.39 -15.97
CA MET A 42 19.61 -4.70 -14.58
C MET A 42 18.33 -5.55 -14.56
N SER A 43 18.49 -6.83 -14.25
CA SER A 43 17.37 -7.67 -13.87
C SER A 43 16.81 -7.12 -12.57
N THR A 44 15.59 -6.59 -12.60
CA THR A 44 14.79 -6.33 -11.41
C THR A 44 14.60 -7.66 -10.69
N THR A 45 15.46 -7.95 -9.71
CA THR A 45 15.26 -9.08 -8.81
C THR A 45 13.94 -8.85 -8.09
N ALA A 46 12.90 -9.59 -8.46
CA ALA A 46 11.69 -9.66 -7.66
C ALA A 46 12.12 -10.02 -6.24
N LEU A 47 11.75 -9.20 -5.25
CA LEU A 47 12.02 -9.50 -3.85
C LEU A 47 11.47 -10.91 -3.58
N ALA A 48 12.37 -11.88 -3.35
CA ALA A 48 11.95 -13.18 -2.88
C ALA A 48 11.21 -12.96 -1.57
N LYS A 49 9.95 -13.36 -1.50
CA LYS A 49 9.12 -13.22 -0.29
C LYS A 49 9.84 -13.98 0.82
N PRO A 50 10.31 -13.30 1.88
CA PRO A 50 10.75 -13.99 3.07
C PRO A 50 9.58 -14.84 3.54
N THR A 51 9.79 -16.13 3.76
CA THR A 51 8.81 -16.95 4.47
C THR A 51 9.39 -17.20 5.84
N LEU A 52 8.96 -16.42 6.84
CA LEU A 52 9.32 -16.69 8.21
C LEU A 52 8.79 -18.08 8.59
N THR A 53 9.65 -18.97 9.07
CA THR A 53 9.34 -20.40 9.26
C THR A 53 8.98 -20.77 10.70
N ALA A 54 8.99 -19.80 11.62
CA ALA A 54 8.62 -20.06 13.01
C ALA A 54 7.17 -20.58 13.08
N SER A 55 6.98 -21.75 13.69
CA SER A 55 5.68 -22.44 13.71
C SER A 55 4.54 -21.60 14.27
N LYS A 56 4.82 -20.79 15.30
CA LYS A 56 3.84 -19.89 15.94
C LYS A 56 3.32 -18.77 15.03
N LEU A 57 4.00 -18.50 13.92
CA LEU A 57 3.62 -17.47 12.94
C LEU A 57 2.91 -18.08 11.73
N GLN A 58 2.84 -19.40 11.58
CA GLN A 58 2.22 -20.00 10.40
C GLN A 58 0.70 -19.81 10.41
N PRO A 59 0.08 -19.51 9.26
CA PRO A 59 -1.37 -19.42 9.18
C PRO A 59 -2.02 -20.81 9.30
N PRO A 60 -3.27 -20.90 9.78
CA PRO A 60 -4.05 -22.12 9.78
C PRO A 60 -4.42 -22.56 8.35
N SER A 61 -4.84 -23.81 8.22
CA SER A 61 -5.42 -24.29 6.96
C SER A 61 -6.75 -23.61 6.68
N GLN A 62 -6.93 -23.13 5.44
CA GLN A 62 -8.20 -22.62 4.93
C GLN A 62 -9.09 -23.71 4.30
N ASP A 63 -8.80 -25.00 4.50
CA ASP A 63 -9.55 -26.09 3.84
C ASP A 63 -10.67 -26.65 4.73
N THR A 64 -11.58 -25.78 5.16
CA THR A 64 -12.71 -26.10 6.05
C THR A 64 -14.02 -26.30 5.26
N GLU A 65 -15.08 -26.78 5.90
CA GLU A 65 -16.41 -26.87 5.27
C GLU A 65 -17.02 -25.48 4.98
N TYR A 66 -16.79 -24.51 5.87
CA TYR A 66 -17.27 -23.13 5.75
C TYR A 66 -16.62 -22.40 4.56
N THR A 67 -15.29 -22.47 4.45
CA THR A 67 -14.55 -21.83 3.35
C THR A 67 -14.94 -22.41 1.99
N LYS A 68 -15.12 -23.74 1.88
CA LYS A 68 -15.55 -24.41 0.64
C LYS A 68 -16.95 -24.03 0.19
N SER A 69 -17.84 -23.70 1.12
CA SER A 69 -19.25 -23.38 0.82
C SER A 69 -19.51 -21.86 0.66
N SER A 70 -18.61 -21.01 1.15
CA SER A 70 -18.76 -19.54 1.12
C SER A 70 -18.77 -18.90 -0.28
N GLY A 71 -18.13 -19.53 -1.26
CA GLY A 71 -17.87 -18.94 -2.58
C GLY A 71 -16.88 -17.77 -2.57
N LYS A 72 -16.28 -17.44 -1.41
CA LYS A 72 -15.26 -16.39 -1.29
C LYS A 72 -13.91 -16.89 -1.83
N PRO A 73 -13.10 -16.00 -2.43
CA PRO A 73 -11.75 -16.36 -2.86
C PRO A 73 -10.86 -16.71 -1.65
N ARG A 74 -9.87 -17.56 -1.91
CA ARG A 74 -8.86 -17.93 -0.91
C ARG A 74 -7.93 -16.74 -0.64
N VAL A 75 -7.60 -16.51 0.63
CA VAL A 75 -6.60 -15.51 1.01
C VAL A 75 -5.21 -16.10 0.76
N VAL A 76 -4.42 -15.45 -0.09
CA VAL A 76 -3.10 -15.96 -0.53
C VAL A 76 -1.92 -15.17 0.04
N PHE A 77 -2.17 -13.97 0.55
CA PHE A 77 -1.17 -13.15 1.23
C PHE A 77 -1.30 -13.35 2.74
N ASP A 78 -0.18 -13.61 3.42
CA ASP A 78 -0.14 -13.71 4.87
C ASP A 78 0.85 -12.67 5.45
N PRO A 79 0.38 -11.61 6.13
CA PRO A 79 1.22 -10.53 6.61
C PRO A 79 2.22 -10.98 7.68
N CYS A 80 1.93 -12.06 8.41
CA CYS A 80 2.82 -12.52 9.49
C CYS A 80 4.05 -13.27 8.97
N THR A 81 3.94 -13.93 7.82
CA THR A 81 5.06 -14.72 7.28
C THR A 81 5.75 -14.04 6.11
N TRP A 82 5.07 -13.16 5.35
CA TRP A 82 5.60 -12.58 4.11
C TRP A 82 6.30 -11.23 4.27
N ILE A 83 6.02 -10.51 5.37
CA ILE A 83 6.64 -9.20 5.62
C ILE A 83 7.90 -9.41 6.47
N PRO A 84 9.10 -9.03 5.98
CA PRO A 84 10.34 -9.10 6.77
C PRO A 84 10.36 -8.11 7.93
N ASP A 85 11.38 -8.20 8.79
CA ASP A 85 11.54 -7.31 9.94
C ASP A 85 11.87 -5.87 9.54
N ALA A 86 12.69 -5.68 8.50
CA ALA A 86 13.17 -4.36 8.05
C ALA A 86 12.09 -3.27 7.86
N PRO A 87 10.94 -3.51 7.21
CA PRO A 87 9.88 -2.48 7.11
C PRO A 87 9.26 -2.14 8.46
N PHE A 88 9.15 -3.09 9.40
CA PHE A 88 8.67 -2.80 10.76
C PHE A 88 9.68 -1.94 11.53
N GLU A 89 10.97 -2.23 11.40
CA GLU A 89 12.04 -1.40 12.00
C GLU A 89 12.05 0.02 11.42
N LYS A 90 11.84 0.16 10.10
CA LYS A 90 11.72 1.47 9.43
C LYS A 90 10.54 2.26 9.98
N LEU A 91 9.45 1.58 10.33
CA LEU A 91 8.30 2.17 10.99
C LEU A 91 8.55 2.39 12.49
N GLY A 92 9.69 2.03 13.09
CA GLY A 92 9.90 2.17 14.53
C GLY A 92 9.05 1.21 15.38
N LEU A 93 8.50 0.16 14.77
CA LEU A 93 7.89 -0.97 15.47
C LEU A 93 8.98 -1.96 15.90
N THR A 94 8.66 -2.88 16.81
CA THR A 94 9.61 -3.87 17.32
C THR A 94 9.31 -5.25 16.71
N PRO A 95 10.07 -5.74 15.70
CA PRO A 95 9.75 -7.00 15.02
C PRO A 95 9.72 -8.24 15.92
N THR A 96 10.49 -8.23 17.02
CA THR A 96 10.50 -9.34 17.99
C THR A 96 9.19 -9.48 18.76
N THR A 97 8.33 -8.45 18.73
CA THR A 97 6.96 -8.50 19.29
C THR A 97 5.96 -9.16 18.34
N ARG A 98 6.36 -9.48 17.09
CA ARG A 98 5.48 -10.08 16.10
C ARG A 98 4.77 -11.31 16.64
N GLU A 99 3.45 -11.28 16.55
CA GLU A 99 2.59 -12.38 16.94
C GLU A 99 1.50 -12.64 15.91
N ARG A 100 1.08 -13.91 15.85
CA ARG A 100 -0.09 -14.32 15.08
C ARG A 100 -1.32 -13.91 15.87
N GLY A 101 -2.19 -13.12 15.23
CA GLY A 101 -3.44 -12.69 15.83
C GLY A 101 -4.50 -13.79 15.83
N SER A 102 -5.75 -13.38 16.10
CA SER A 102 -6.90 -14.30 16.09
C SER A 102 -7.42 -14.49 14.67
N ASP A 103 -6.78 -15.38 13.92
CA ASP A 103 -7.22 -15.74 12.57
C ASP A 103 -8.66 -16.28 12.57
N ILE A 104 -9.40 -15.91 11.53
CA ILE A 104 -10.73 -16.45 11.25
C ILE A 104 -10.66 -17.26 9.96
N VAL A 105 -11.19 -18.48 9.97
CA VAL A 105 -11.28 -19.36 8.80
C VAL A 105 -12.66 -19.98 8.75
N ALA A 106 -13.64 -19.18 8.32
CA ALA A 106 -15.05 -19.54 8.27
C ALA A 106 -15.65 -19.11 6.91
N GLU A 107 -16.86 -18.54 6.91
CA GLU A 107 -17.47 -17.93 5.71
C GLU A 107 -16.63 -16.75 5.21
N TYR A 108 -15.96 -16.06 6.13
CA TYR A 108 -14.90 -15.11 5.85
C TYR A 108 -13.58 -15.66 6.36
N THR A 109 -12.50 -15.27 5.69
CA THR A 109 -11.14 -15.57 6.14
C THR A 109 -10.43 -14.28 6.47
N PHE A 110 -9.75 -14.25 7.61
CA PHE A 110 -8.80 -13.21 8.00
C PHE A 110 -7.53 -13.89 8.54
N LEU A 111 -6.39 -13.58 7.93
CA LEU A 111 -5.07 -13.93 8.45
C LEU A 111 -4.48 -12.68 9.11
N THR A 112 -4.30 -12.73 10.42
CA THR A 112 -4.01 -11.58 11.28
C THR A 112 -2.59 -11.62 11.80
N CYS A 113 -1.91 -10.48 11.81
CA CYS A 113 -0.57 -10.33 12.38
C CYS A 113 -0.52 -9.04 13.19
N ASP A 114 0.09 -9.11 14.37
CA ASP A 114 0.26 -7.95 15.23
C ASP A 114 1.75 -7.69 15.45
N VAL A 115 2.17 -6.42 15.36
CA VAL A 115 3.52 -5.94 15.69
C VAL A 115 3.38 -4.63 16.45
N LYS A 116 4.13 -4.43 17.53
CA LYS A 116 3.97 -3.27 18.41
C LYS A 116 5.28 -2.65 18.85
N ASN A 117 5.18 -1.45 19.42
CA ASN A 117 6.19 -0.84 20.29
C ASN A 117 5.50 -0.42 21.62
N SER A 118 6.08 0.54 22.35
CA SER A 118 5.48 1.04 23.60
C SER A 118 4.24 1.90 23.38
N ASP A 119 4.13 2.55 22.23
CA ASP A 119 3.21 3.66 21.99
C ASP A 119 2.02 3.20 21.15
N GLU A 120 2.21 2.22 20.27
CA GLU A 120 1.20 1.77 19.33
C GLU A 120 1.37 0.29 18.98
N SER A 121 0.28 -0.30 18.51
CA SER A 121 0.27 -1.62 17.86
C SER A 121 -0.30 -1.50 16.46
N LEU A 122 0.41 -2.08 15.49
CA LEU A 122 -0.08 -2.33 14.16
C LEU A 122 -0.72 -3.72 14.11
N GLN A 123 -2.03 -3.75 13.91
CA GLN A 123 -2.76 -4.95 13.53
C GLN A 123 -2.90 -4.99 12.01
N MET A 124 -2.60 -6.15 11.43
CA MET A 124 -2.63 -6.41 10.00
C MET A 124 -3.56 -7.56 9.69
N ASP A 125 -4.53 -7.35 8.80
CA ASP A 125 -5.48 -8.37 8.37
C ASP A 125 -5.42 -8.58 6.86
N SER A 126 -5.13 -9.79 6.41
CA SER A 126 -5.35 -10.18 5.02
C SER A 126 -6.64 -10.97 4.93
N GLY A 127 -7.63 -10.42 4.21
CA GLY A 127 -8.98 -10.96 4.23
C GLY A 127 -9.65 -11.02 2.87
N ASN A 128 -10.73 -11.81 2.80
CA ASN A 128 -11.55 -11.97 1.59
C ASN A 128 -12.84 -11.12 1.60
N ILE A 129 -12.79 -10.01 2.33
CA ILE A 129 -13.80 -8.94 2.30
C ILE A 129 -13.39 -7.91 1.24
N THR A 130 -14.33 -7.52 0.38
CA THR A 130 -14.13 -6.48 -0.62
C THR A 130 -14.18 -5.08 -0.01
N LEU A 131 -13.58 -4.09 -0.67
CA LEU A 131 -13.70 -2.69 -0.24
C LEU A 131 -15.16 -2.20 -0.27
N ASP A 132 -15.99 -2.72 -1.17
CA ASP A 132 -17.42 -2.38 -1.19
C ASP A 132 -18.16 -2.87 0.06
N GLU A 133 -17.84 -4.07 0.54
CA GLU A 133 -18.36 -4.58 1.81
C GLU A 133 -17.88 -3.73 3.00
N VAL A 134 -16.63 -3.25 2.99
CA VAL A 134 -16.12 -2.30 4.00
C VAL A 134 -16.92 -0.99 3.97
N ARG A 135 -17.10 -0.40 2.78
CA ARG A 135 -17.89 0.83 2.59
C ARG A 135 -19.32 0.68 3.07
N GLN A 136 -19.94 -0.46 2.77
CA GLN A 136 -21.31 -0.75 3.22
C GLN A 136 -21.39 -0.89 4.74
N LYS A 137 -20.44 -1.61 5.35
CA LYS A 137 -20.40 -1.81 6.81
C LYS A 137 -20.17 -0.50 7.57
N TYR A 138 -19.33 0.38 7.04
CA TYR A 138 -18.95 1.66 7.67
C TYR A 138 -19.45 2.86 6.86
N ALA A 139 -20.69 2.79 6.36
CA ALA A 139 -21.27 3.82 5.52
C ALA A 139 -21.22 5.20 6.18
N GLY A 140 -20.72 6.19 5.44
CA GLY A 140 -20.56 7.58 5.92
C GLY A 140 -19.32 7.84 6.78
N ARG A 141 -18.49 6.81 7.04
CA ARG A 141 -17.24 6.93 7.82
C ARG A 141 -15.97 6.61 7.05
N THR A 142 -16.11 6.07 5.84
CA THR A 142 -14.99 5.70 4.97
C THR A 142 -14.57 6.86 4.09
N HIS A 143 -13.26 6.97 3.86
CA HIS A 143 -12.65 7.93 2.96
C HIS A 143 -11.87 7.19 1.87
N GLU A 144 -12.14 7.51 0.61
CA GLU A 144 -11.35 6.95 -0.50
C GLU A 144 -9.94 7.52 -0.49
N ILE A 145 -8.94 6.64 -0.55
CA ILE A 145 -7.54 7.01 -0.68
C ILE A 145 -6.85 6.12 -1.71
N THR A 146 -5.57 6.39 -1.98
CA THR A 146 -4.73 5.56 -2.85
C THR A 146 -3.40 5.33 -2.17
N VAL A 147 -2.98 4.07 -2.09
CA VAL A 147 -1.72 3.65 -1.48
C VAL A 147 -0.85 3.05 -2.58
N ASN A 148 0.26 3.69 -2.93
CA ASN A 148 1.16 3.24 -4.01
C ASN A 148 0.46 2.93 -5.35
N GLY A 149 -0.63 3.63 -5.67
CA GLY A 149 -1.43 3.40 -6.89
C GLY A 149 -2.52 2.33 -6.76
N ARG A 150 -2.63 1.66 -5.60
CA ARG A 150 -3.68 0.70 -5.27
C ARG A 150 -4.84 1.39 -4.56
N LYS A 151 -6.07 1.02 -4.90
CA LYS A 151 -7.27 1.55 -4.24
C LYS A 151 -7.29 1.13 -2.78
N ALA A 152 -7.69 2.05 -1.91
CA ALA A 152 -7.83 1.78 -0.49
C ALA A 152 -8.92 2.66 0.12
N VAL A 153 -9.43 2.25 1.27
CA VAL A 153 -10.33 3.06 2.10
C VAL A 153 -9.70 3.29 3.47
N LEU A 154 -9.78 4.52 3.96
CA LEU A 154 -9.38 4.90 5.31
C LEU A 154 -10.64 5.03 6.18
N THR A 155 -10.61 4.44 7.37
CA THR A 155 -11.72 4.44 8.33
C THR A 155 -11.20 4.83 9.72
N PRO A 156 -11.48 6.05 10.21
CA PRO A 156 -11.16 6.44 11.58
C PRO A 156 -12.01 5.67 12.58
N GLU A 157 -11.43 5.25 13.71
CA GLU A 157 -12.12 4.63 14.84
C GLU A 157 -12.97 3.41 14.44
N LYS A 158 -12.45 2.56 13.54
CA LYS A 158 -13.21 1.50 12.86
C LYS A 158 -13.84 0.51 13.85
N THR A 159 -13.13 0.17 14.91
CA THR A 159 -13.52 -0.80 15.94
C THR A 159 -13.39 -0.26 17.37
N GLY A 160 -12.63 0.81 17.59
CA GLY A 160 -12.48 1.47 18.89
C GLY A 160 -12.02 2.93 18.78
N ASP A 161 -11.83 3.57 19.93
CA ASP A 161 -11.26 4.93 20.01
C ASP A 161 -9.74 4.88 19.87
N ASN A 162 -9.13 5.99 19.41
CA ASN A 162 -7.67 6.15 19.26
C ASN A 162 -7.02 5.15 18.28
N GLU A 163 -7.75 4.75 17.26
CA GLU A 163 -7.25 3.91 16.17
C GLU A 163 -7.70 4.44 14.81
N CYS A 164 -7.01 3.99 13.77
CA CYS A 164 -7.43 4.23 12.39
C CYS A 164 -7.02 3.07 11.51
N SER A 165 -7.86 2.71 10.55
CA SER A 165 -7.61 1.61 9.64
C SER A 165 -7.48 2.07 8.20
N VAL A 166 -6.57 1.45 7.46
CA VAL A 166 -6.48 1.52 6.00
C VAL A 166 -6.69 0.13 5.43
N ASP A 167 -7.74 -0.06 4.64
CA ASP A 167 -8.02 -1.31 3.92
C ASP A 167 -7.65 -1.16 2.44
N ILE A 168 -6.64 -1.90 2.01
CA ILE A 168 -6.06 -1.82 0.66
C ILE A 168 -6.58 -2.96 -0.21
N GLU A 169 -7.06 -2.67 -1.42
CA GLU A 169 -7.64 -3.66 -2.34
C GLU A 169 -6.66 -4.79 -2.73
N THR A 170 -7.09 -6.03 -2.59
CA THR A 170 -6.38 -7.22 -3.10
C THR A 170 -7.30 -8.07 -3.97
N LYS A 171 -6.76 -9.03 -4.72
CA LYS A 171 -7.57 -9.96 -5.53
C LYS A 171 -8.55 -10.79 -4.71
N ALA A 172 -8.20 -11.12 -3.46
CA ALA A 172 -9.07 -11.88 -2.58
C ALA A 172 -10.07 -10.97 -1.84
N GLY A 173 -9.69 -9.73 -1.55
CA GLY A 173 -10.50 -8.80 -0.77
C GLY A 173 -9.69 -7.57 -0.40
N TYR A 174 -9.13 -7.56 0.81
CA TYR A 174 -8.30 -6.44 1.27
C TYR A 174 -7.08 -6.89 2.09
N PHE A 175 -6.08 -6.01 2.17
CA PHE A 175 -5.05 -5.99 3.20
C PHE A 175 -5.27 -4.77 4.11
N GLY A 176 -5.66 -5.02 5.35
CA GLY A 176 -6.06 -4.04 6.34
C GLY A 176 -4.90 -3.77 7.29
N LEU A 177 -4.66 -2.50 7.58
CA LEU A 177 -3.68 -2.05 8.56
C LEU A 177 -4.39 -1.12 9.53
N THR A 178 -4.46 -1.52 10.80
CA THR A 178 -5.03 -0.71 11.87
C THR A 178 -3.90 -0.31 12.80
N ASP A 179 -3.68 1.00 12.92
CA ASP A 179 -2.86 1.56 13.97
C ASP A 179 -3.72 1.80 15.21
N ILE A 180 -3.30 1.28 16.35
CA ILE A 180 -4.02 1.35 17.62
C ILE A 180 -3.07 1.92 18.67
N LEU A 181 -3.39 3.09 19.21
CA LEU A 181 -2.56 3.69 20.25
C LEU A 181 -2.69 2.95 21.58
N SER A 182 -1.55 2.71 22.21
CA SER A 182 -1.50 2.27 23.60
C SER A 182 -1.87 3.43 24.53
N THR A 183 -2.17 3.13 25.79
CA THR A 183 -2.36 4.17 26.81
C THR A 183 -1.15 5.11 26.94
N HIS A 184 0.06 4.60 26.68
CA HIS A 184 1.26 5.43 26.67
C HIS A 184 1.35 6.31 25.41
N GLY A 185 0.95 5.79 24.24
CA GLY A 185 0.89 6.57 23.00
C GLY A 185 -0.17 7.67 23.02
N ILE A 186 -1.24 7.49 23.81
CA ILE A 186 -2.23 8.56 24.01
C ILE A 186 -1.54 9.76 24.68
N GLY A 187 -1.48 10.89 23.96
CA GLY A 187 -0.87 12.13 24.44
C GLY A 187 0.55 12.39 23.97
N THR A 188 1.16 11.48 23.20
CA THR A 188 2.46 11.72 22.54
C THR A 188 2.34 12.55 21.26
N GLY A 189 1.09 12.84 20.83
CA GLY A 189 0.80 13.61 19.63
C GLY A 189 0.78 12.78 18.34
N ILE A 190 0.83 11.44 18.44
CA ILE A 190 0.65 10.55 17.30
C ILE A 190 -0.78 10.70 16.76
N SER A 191 -0.90 10.85 15.44
CA SER A 191 -2.16 10.86 14.70
C SER A 191 -2.39 9.47 14.11
N PRO A 192 -3.38 8.69 14.59
CA PRO A 192 -3.57 7.30 14.15
C PRO A 192 -3.80 7.18 12.65
N CYS A 193 -4.51 8.12 12.03
CA CYS A 193 -4.81 8.06 10.59
C CYS A 193 -3.62 8.43 9.71
N ASP A 194 -2.79 9.40 10.12
CA ASP A 194 -1.54 9.68 9.42
C ASP A 194 -0.60 8.47 9.53
N ARG A 195 -0.58 7.86 10.72
CA ARG A 195 0.24 6.71 11.03
C ARG A 195 -0.16 5.45 10.26
N ALA A 196 -1.45 5.11 10.25
CA ALA A 196 -2.00 4.01 9.46
C ALA A 196 -1.71 4.20 7.95
N THR A 197 -1.76 5.44 7.45
CA THR A 197 -1.42 5.75 6.05
C THR A 197 0.06 5.54 5.75
N GLU A 198 0.96 5.92 6.66
CA GLU A 198 2.41 5.67 6.55
C GLU A 198 2.72 4.16 6.56
N MET A 199 2.11 3.43 7.50
CA MET A 199 2.23 1.97 7.61
C MET A 199 1.74 1.30 6.32
N ALA A 200 0.56 1.69 5.82
CA ALA A 200 0.00 1.18 4.57
C ALA A 200 0.92 1.42 3.38
N THR A 201 1.44 2.64 3.24
CA THR A 201 2.38 3.01 2.16
C THR A 201 3.66 2.20 2.22
N THR A 202 4.16 1.92 3.42
CA THR A 202 5.39 1.15 3.63
C THR A 202 5.18 -0.34 3.36
N LEU A 203 4.01 -0.88 3.69
CA LEU A 203 3.76 -2.32 3.70
C LEU A 203 3.01 -2.86 2.46
N GLU A 204 2.30 -2.01 1.72
CA GLU A 204 1.62 -2.39 0.48
C GLU A 204 2.52 -3.15 -0.52
N PRO A 205 3.82 -2.80 -0.72
CA PRO A 205 4.65 -3.51 -1.70
C PRO A 205 4.82 -5.01 -1.41
N TYR A 206 4.56 -5.47 -0.18
CA TYR A 206 4.69 -6.86 0.23
C TYR A 206 3.45 -7.72 -0.08
N ILE A 207 2.31 -7.10 -0.43
CA ILE A 207 1.11 -7.81 -0.94
C ILE A 207 1.47 -8.64 -2.19
N GLY A 208 2.38 -8.11 -3.01
CA GLY A 208 2.80 -8.65 -4.30
C GLY A 208 2.03 -8.03 -5.47
N LYS A 209 2.72 -7.77 -6.58
CA LYS A 209 2.16 -7.06 -7.75
C LYS A 209 1.01 -7.79 -8.43
N ASP A 210 0.99 -9.12 -8.32
CA ASP A 210 -0.04 -9.98 -8.92
C ASP A 210 -1.18 -10.30 -7.93
N ASN A 211 -1.29 -9.57 -6.84
CA ASN A 211 -2.37 -9.66 -5.88
C ASN A 211 -3.00 -8.29 -5.69
#